data_AF-A0A934HCA3-F1
#
_entry.id   AF-A0A934HCA3-F1
#
_cell.length_a   1.000
_cell.length_b   1.000
_cell.length_c   1.000
_cell.angle_alpha   90.00
_cell.angle_beta   90.00
_cell.angle_gamma   90.00
#
_symmetry.space_group_name_H-M   'P 1'
#
loop_
_entity.id
_entity.type
_entity.pdbx_description
1 polymer ?
#
loop_
_entity_poly.entity_id
_entity_poly.type
_entity_poly.pdbx_seq_one_letter_code
_entity_poly.pdbx_strand_id
1 'polypeptide(L)'
;MSTHSHHHHDSESCRRYLGSLSDYADGALTDELCAEIEAHMEGCENCRVVVNTLTKTILLYRQSPAPDMPDAVKERLYKVLHLEKFYRSDPTDPQGSSST
;
A
#
# COMPACT_ATOMS: atom_id res chain seq x y z
N MET A 1 1.98 -36.49 -8.25
CA MET A 1 1.13 -35.96 -9.33
C MET A 1 -0.05 -35.27 -8.67
N SER A 2 0.04 -33.96 -8.46
CA SER A 2 -0.98 -33.23 -7.71
C SER A 2 -2.20 -32.98 -8.58
N THR A 3 -3.33 -33.53 -8.15
CA THR A 3 -4.65 -33.36 -8.76
C THR A 3 -5.13 -31.94 -8.51
N HIS A 4 -4.99 -31.06 -9.50
CA HIS A 4 -5.68 -29.78 -9.48
C HIS A 4 -7.17 -30.04 -9.69
N SER A 5 -7.95 -29.99 -8.60
CA SER A 5 -9.40 -29.84 -8.70
C SER A 5 -9.68 -28.54 -9.43
N HIS A 6 -10.22 -28.64 -10.64
CA HIS A 6 -10.75 -27.51 -11.37
C HIS A 6 -11.98 -26.99 -10.62
N HIS A 7 -11.76 -26.12 -9.64
CA HIS A 7 -12.82 -25.26 -9.10
C HIS A 7 -13.43 -24.51 -10.27
N HIS A 8 -14.76 -24.55 -10.38
CA HIS A 8 -15.53 -23.96 -11.46
C HIS A 8 -15.35 -22.43 -11.45
N HIS A 9 -14.29 -21.97 -12.10
CA HIS A 9 -13.92 -20.57 -12.21
C HIS A 9 -14.82 -19.92 -13.25
N ASP A 10 -15.85 -19.23 -12.80
CA ASP A 10 -16.59 -18.32 -13.66
C ASP A 10 -15.73 -17.07 -13.89
N SER A 11 -14.98 -17.09 -15.00
CA SER A 11 -14.03 -16.04 -15.35
C SER A 11 -14.70 -14.69 -15.54
N GLU A 12 -15.95 -14.65 -15.99
CA GLU A 12 -16.68 -13.39 -16.17
C GLU A 12 -17.11 -12.79 -14.84
N SER A 13 -17.50 -13.62 -13.86
CA SER A 13 -17.79 -13.16 -12.49
C SER A 13 -16.54 -12.56 -11.81
N CYS A 14 -15.38 -13.19 -11.96
CA CYS A 14 -14.12 -12.63 -11.45
C CYS A 14 -13.77 -11.30 -12.16
N ARG A 15 -13.94 -11.25 -13.49
CA ARG A 15 -13.63 -10.08 -14.31
C ARG A 15 -14.41 -8.83 -13.92
N ARG A 16 -15.65 -8.99 -13.45
CA ARG A 16 -16.51 -7.90 -12.95
C ARG A 16 -15.82 -7.09 -11.85
N TYR A 17 -15.06 -7.74 -10.96
CA TYR A 17 -14.48 -7.09 -9.79
C TYR A 17 -13.05 -6.59 -10.00
N LEU A 18 -12.34 -7.06 -11.04
CA LEU A 18 -10.93 -6.72 -11.27
C LEU A 18 -10.66 -5.21 -11.29
N GLY A 19 -11.56 -4.43 -11.89
CA GLY A 19 -11.43 -2.97 -11.96
C GLY A 19 -11.61 -2.27 -10.61
N SER A 20 -12.25 -2.92 -9.64
CA SER A 20 -12.56 -2.36 -8.31
C SER A 20 -11.58 -2.82 -7.23
N LEU A 21 -10.66 -3.74 -7.53
CA LEU A 21 -9.76 -4.31 -6.51
C LEU A 21 -8.74 -3.29 -5.98
N SER A 22 -8.34 -2.30 -6.78
CA SER A 22 -7.47 -1.20 -6.31
C SER A 22 -8.18 -0.37 -5.26
N ASP A 23 -9.41 0.09 -5.56
CA ASP A 23 -10.23 0.87 -4.63
C ASP A 23 -10.60 0.05 -3.39
N TYR A 24 -10.84 -1.26 -3.54
CA TYR A 24 -11.01 -2.18 -2.40
C TYR A 24 -9.77 -2.21 -1.51
N ALA A 25 -8.57 -2.38 -2.09
CA ALA A 25 -7.32 -2.45 -1.34
C ALA A 25 -6.94 -1.12 -0.64
N ASP A 26 -7.34 0.01 -1.23
CA ASP A 26 -7.14 1.34 -0.67
C ASP A 26 -8.24 1.76 0.33
N GLY A 27 -9.30 0.96 0.49
CA GLY A 27 -10.43 1.26 1.38
C GLY A 27 -11.29 2.43 0.89
N ALA A 28 -11.30 2.69 -0.42
CA ALA A 28 -12.04 3.77 -1.07
C ALA A 28 -13.36 3.31 -1.71
N LEU A 29 -13.63 2.00 -1.67
CA LEU A 29 -14.82 1.39 -2.24
C LEU A 29 -16.03 1.52 -1.29
N THR A 30 -17.24 1.50 -1.83
CA THR A 30 -18.46 1.55 -1.00
C THR A 30 -18.64 0.25 -0.20
N ASP A 31 -19.26 0.34 0.97
CA ASP A 31 -19.49 -0.79 1.87
C ASP A 31 -20.26 -1.93 1.16
N GLU A 32 -21.22 -1.59 0.29
CA GLU A 32 -21.99 -2.58 -0.46
C GLU A 32 -21.12 -3.40 -1.42
N LEU A 33 -20.20 -2.73 -2.12
CA LEU A 33 -19.36 -3.39 -3.11
C LEU A 33 -18.18 -4.13 -2.45
N CYS A 34 -17.71 -3.66 -1.29
CA CYS A 34 -16.82 -4.45 -0.41
C CYS A 34 -17.47 -5.77 -0.02
N ALA A 35 -18.72 -5.75 0.44
CA ALA A 35 -19.45 -6.96 0.82
C ALA A 35 -19.66 -7.93 -0.36
N GLU A 36 -19.94 -7.42 -1.57
CA GLU A 36 -20.03 -8.25 -2.78
C GLU A 36 -18.70 -8.97 -3.09
N ILE A 37 -17.58 -8.25 -3.02
CA ILE A 37 -16.24 -8.81 -3.28
C ILE A 37 -15.89 -9.85 -2.22
N GLU A 38 -16.17 -9.58 -0.94
CA GLU A 38 -15.95 -10.50 0.17
C GLU A 38 -16.75 -11.79 0.01
N ALA A 39 -18.05 -11.69 -0.30
CA ALA A 39 -18.90 -12.85 -0.57
C ALA A 39 -18.38 -13.67 -1.76
N HIS A 40 -17.91 -13.03 -2.84
CA HIS A 40 -17.27 -13.73 -3.95
C HIS A 40 -15.99 -14.46 -3.51
N MET A 41 -15.18 -13.83 -2.67
CA MET A 41 -13.95 -14.42 -2.15
C MET A 41 -14.18 -15.60 -1.21
N GLU A 42 -15.37 -15.78 -0.61
CA GLU A 42 -15.68 -17.00 0.16
C GLU A 42 -15.66 -18.25 -0.75
N GLY A 43 -16.17 -18.11 -1.98
CA GLY A 43 -16.26 -19.19 -2.96
C GLY A 43 -15.10 -19.29 -3.96
N CYS A 44 -14.30 -18.24 -4.14
CA CYS A 44 -13.31 -18.15 -5.22
C CYS A 44 -11.86 -18.05 -4.73
N GLU A 45 -11.09 -19.14 -4.90
CA GLU A 45 -9.66 -19.15 -4.54
C GLU A 45 -8.84 -18.18 -5.38
N ASN A 46 -9.13 -18.04 -6.67
CA ASN A 46 -8.36 -17.17 -7.56
C ASN A 46 -8.49 -15.70 -7.15
N CYS A 47 -9.69 -15.21 -6.85
CA CYS A 47 -9.88 -13.84 -6.36
C CYS A 47 -9.20 -13.62 -5.02
N ARG A 48 -9.23 -14.60 -4.09
CA ARG A 48 -8.43 -14.53 -2.86
C ARG A 48 -6.95 -14.38 -3.15
N VAL A 49 -6.40 -15.13 -4.11
CA VAL A 49 -4.98 -15.03 -4.50
C VAL A 49 -4.67 -13.65 -5.09
N VAL A 50 -5.52 -13.14 -5.99
CA VAL A 50 -5.33 -11.81 -6.61
C VAL A 50 -5.33 -10.71 -5.55
N VAL A 51 -6.37 -10.65 -4.70
CA VAL A 51 -6.49 -9.64 -3.64
C VAL A 51 -5.32 -9.73 -2.67
N ASN A 52 -4.97 -10.93 -2.20
CA ASN A 52 -3.84 -11.11 -1.30
C ASN A 52 -2.51 -10.66 -1.92
N THR A 53 -2.31 -10.92 -3.22
CA THR A 53 -1.09 -10.54 -3.93
C THR A 53 -1.01 -9.04 -4.13
N LEU A 54 -2.13 -8.40 -4.48
CA LEU A 54 -2.24 -6.94 -4.58
C LEU A 54 -1.93 -6.27 -3.24
N THR A 55 -2.60 -6.69 -2.15
CA THR A 55 -2.39 -6.15 -0.81
C THR A 55 -0.94 -6.33 -0.34
N LYS A 56 -0.35 -7.51 -0.55
CA LYS A 56 1.08 -7.74 -0.24
C LYS A 56 2.00 -6.82 -1.03
N THR A 57 1.72 -6.61 -2.31
CA THR A 57 2.51 -5.70 -3.15
C THR A 57 2.45 -4.27 -2.61
N ILE A 58 1.27 -3.79 -2.23
CA ILE A 58 1.09 -2.46 -1.60
C ILE A 58 1.88 -2.37 -0.29
N LEU A 59 1.81 -3.39 0.57
CA LEU A 59 2.54 -3.43 1.83
C LEU A 59 4.06 -3.36 1.61
N LEU A 60 4.59 -4.12 0.65
CA LEU A 60 6.01 -4.09 0.31
C LEU A 60 6.46 -2.71 -0.17
N TYR A 61 5.67 -2.06 -1.02
CA TYR A 61 5.97 -0.69 -1.47
C TYR A 61 5.94 0.32 -0.30
N ARG A 62 4.97 0.21 0.62
CA ARG A 62 4.89 1.08 1.80
C ARG A 62 6.04 0.88 2.79
N GLN A 63 6.61 -0.33 2.84
CA GLN A 63 7.75 -0.67 3.70
C GLN A 63 9.10 -0.40 3.03
N SER A 64 9.12 -0.23 1.71
CA SER A 64 10.34 0.13 1.00
C SER A 64 10.87 1.47 1.53
N PRO A 65 12.19 1.59 1.77
CA PRO A 65 12.78 2.87 2.10
C PRO A 65 12.38 3.92 1.06
N ALA A 66 11.83 5.04 1.53
CA ALA A 66 11.62 6.17 0.66
C ALA A 66 13.00 6.67 0.17
N PRO A 67 13.12 7.14 -1.09
CA PRO A 67 14.34 7.78 -1.53
C PRO A 67 14.61 9.02 -0.67
N ASP A 68 15.87 9.26 -0.35
CA ASP A 68 16.26 10.45 0.39
C ASP A 68 15.89 11.71 -0.40
N MET A 69 15.15 12.62 0.24
CA MET A 69 14.84 13.92 -0.33
C MET A 69 16.10 14.81 -0.27
N PRO A 70 16.56 15.38 -1.40
CA PRO A 70 17.70 16.29 -1.40
C PRO A 70 17.49 17.45 -0.43
N ASP A 71 18.53 17.82 0.33
CA ASP A 71 18.39 18.80 1.40
C ASP A 71 17.93 20.17 0.91
N ALA A 72 18.39 20.60 -0.27
CA ALA A 72 17.92 21.84 -0.89
C ALA A 72 16.40 21.84 -1.19
N VAL A 73 15.81 20.67 -1.47
CA VAL A 73 14.35 20.56 -1.66
C VAL A 73 13.65 20.61 -0.31
N LYS A 74 14.17 19.89 0.69
CA LYS A 74 13.65 19.83 2.06
C LYS A 74 13.67 21.22 2.72
N GLU A 75 14.76 21.96 2.60
CA GLU A 75 14.92 23.32 3.12
C GLU A 75 13.85 24.27 2.55
N ARG A 76 13.70 24.30 1.22
CA ARG A 76 12.71 25.15 0.55
C ARG A 76 11.28 24.78 0.97
N LEU A 77 10.99 23.49 1.10
CA LEU A 77 9.68 23.02 1.56
C LEU A 77 9.37 23.53 2.97
N TYR A 78 10.31 23.38 3.90
CA TYR A 78 10.15 23.84 5.28
C TYR A 78 9.96 25.36 5.36
N LYS A 79 10.68 26.13 4.52
CA LYS A 79 10.52 27.58 4.42
C LYS A 79 9.14 27.99 3.90
N VAL A 80 8.63 27.34 2.85
CA VAL A 80 7.30 27.63 2.28
C VAL A 80 6.18 27.30 3.28
N LEU A 81 6.37 26.26 4.09
CA LEU A 81 5.41 25.86 5.11
C LEU A 81 5.58 26.59 6.46
N HIS A 82 6.55 27.50 6.59
CA HIS A 82 6.91 28.17 7.85
C HIS A 82 7.25 27.20 8.99
N LEU A 83 7.93 26.11 8.65
CA LEU A 83 8.32 25.03 9.56
C LEU A 83 9.83 25.03 9.87
N GLU A 84 10.55 26.12 9.60
CA GLU A 84 12.02 26.20 9.68
C GLU A 84 12.55 25.77 11.05
N LYS A 85 11.80 26.02 12.14
CA LYS A 85 12.14 25.57 13.50
C LYS A 85 12.24 24.05 13.68
N PHE A 86 11.64 23.28 12.77
CA PHE A 86 11.67 21.82 12.74
C PHE A 86 12.69 21.28 11.72
N TYR A 87 13.33 22.15 10.94
CA TYR A 87 14.35 21.74 9.99
C TYR A 87 15.66 21.48 10.74
N ARG A 88 16.01 20.21 10.93
CA ARG A 88 17.37 19.81 11.31
C ARG A 88 18.18 19.62 10.04
N SER A 89 18.95 20.63 9.66
CA SER A 89 20.00 20.49 8.66
C SER A 89 21.10 19.64 9.25
N ASP A 90 21.28 18.40 8.78
CA ASP A 90 22.39 17.59 9.25
C ASP A 90 23.14 16.93 8.09
N PRO A 91 24.32 17.45 7.71
CA PRO A 91 25.21 16.78 6.77
C PRO A 91 26.08 15.69 7.44
N THR A 92 26.29 15.71 8.77
CA THR A 92 27.05 14.74 9.59
C THR A 92 26.97 15.12 11.09
N ASP A 93 26.22 14.41 11.95
CA ASP A 93 26.32 14.62 13.41
C ASP A 93 26.54 13.30 14.18
N PRO A 94 27.75 13.10 14.75
CA PRO A 94 28.07 11.98 15.61
C PRO A 94 28.17 12.40 17.09
N GLN A 95 27.24 13.13 17.72
CA GLN A 95 27.14 13.11 19.20
C GLN A 95 25.89 13.78 19.79
N GLY A 96 25.04 12.96 20.42
CA GLY A 96 24.24 13.38 21.58
C GLY A 96 24.91 12.90 22.87
N SER A 97 26.03 13.50 23.25
CA SER A 97 26.58 13.36 24.61
C SER A 97 26.49 14.67 25.38
N SER A 98 25.82 14.58 26.53
CA SER A 98 26.07 15.31 27.78
C SER A 98 25.34 16.64 28.05
N SER A 99 24.83 16.67 29.29
CA SER A 99 24.48 17.81 30.17
C SER A 99 23.01 18.23 30.09
N THR A 100 22.16 18.08 31.12
CA THR A 100 22.35 18.19 32.58
C THR A 100 21.34 17.32 33.32
#